data_AF-A0A224XQ95-F1
#
_entry.id   AF-A0A224XQ95-F1
#
_cell.length_a   1.000
_cell.length_b   1.000
_cell.length_c   1.000
_cell.angle_alpha   90.00
_cell.angle_beta   90.00
_cell.angle_gamma   90.00
#
_symmetry.space_group_name_H-M   'P 1'
#
loop_
_entity.id
_entity.type
_entity.pdbx_description
1 polymer ?
#
loop_
_entity_poly.entity_id
_entity_poly.type
_entity_poly.pdbx_seq_one_letter_code
_entity_poly.pdbx_strand_id
1 'polypeptide(L)'
;VRNALHLMRKLYCTKVFVAENIEKEASLVSKVTQENPHEILANVITPLWKLDYCEQILVKKKWSKGILNTIKTKHLPKVQTTLYDVIPSPRTTAYRNKDEFSIQVGVDGNPKTVGLFVGSGLKEGVTSIFPLNLRNIKNSHLEVAKAYQDFIRLSPLNACHRLDDAGFWRSIQVRSNREGEIMAIIIANPNGIPEGNIDSMKQCLIEHFQTTVPSVKSLYLQMCPHTRCTHKQAPYTLLYGNPHIFETIDKYTFRISPESHIQNNIDSIPLLYERVLDFTNVNKKYTILDINCGIGIFSILASSDVRGCVGLDSSLLSVDDATFNARNNKIDNCHFMYGPMEKTLKGILKELDSTLYLTAVVNAGNIGLKKEIVKTLRRTAQLKRLVLISGNAEHPNSMRTIIDFCSPKFDCTKPFYLSDVQPIDMYPGSKFCDLIMLFQR
;
A
#
# COMPACT_ATOMS: atom_id res chain seq x y z
N VAL A 1 46.10 -23.74 -1.47
CA VAL A 1 45.97 -22.36 -0.91
C VAL A 1 45.04 -21.46 -1.74
N ARG A 2 45.18 -21.33 -3.06
CA ARG A 2 44.25 -20.52 -3.91
C ARG A 2 42.79 -21.03 -3.97
N ASN A 3 42.55 -22.33 -3.80
CA ASN A 3 41.18 -22.88 -3.71
C ASN A 3 40.55 -22.78 -2.30
N ALA A 4 41.35 -22.51 -1.25
CA ALA A 4 40.83 -22.30 0.10
C ALA A 4 40.29 -20.87 0.30
N LEU A 5 40.88 -19.87 -0.37
CA LEU A 5 40.39 -18.48 -0.36
C LEU A 5 39.07 -18.29 -1.11
N HIS A 6 38.78 -19.12 -2.12
CA HIS A 6 37.51 -19.05 -2.86
C HIS A 6 36.35 -19.65 -2.05
N LEU A 7 36.62 -20.71 -1.26
CA LEU A 7 35.64 -21.29 -0.32
C LEU A 7 35.40 -20.35 0.87
N MET A 8 36.44 -19.69 1.40
CA MET A 8 36.33 -18.70 2.47
C MET A 8 35.55 -17.44 2.04
N ARG A 9 35.65 -17.00 0.78
CA ARG A 9 34.81 -15.89 0.25
C ARG A 9 33.34 -16.27 0.04
N LYS A 10 33.04 -17.54 -0.29
CA LYS A 10 31.66 -18.05 -0.28
C LYS A 10 31.10 -18.22 1.13
N LEU A 11 31.94 -18.54 2.12
CA LEU A 11 31.55 -18.63 3.54
C LEU A 11 31.43 -17.25 4.23
N TYR A 12 32.17 -16.23 3.78
CA TYR A 12 32.09 -14.86 4.32
C TYR A 12 31.04 -13.96 3.64
N CYS A 13 30.62 -14.24 2.39
CA CYS A 13 29.52 -13.51 1.73
C CYS A 13 28.12 -14.07 2.05
N THR A 14 28.02 -15.10 2.90
CA THR A 14 26.74 -15.71 3.32
C THR A 14 26.46 -15.51 4.82
N LYS A 15 27.22 -14.64 5.50
CA LYS A 15 27.12 -14.42 6.97
C LYS A 15 26.98 -12.95 7.42
N VAL A 16 26.54 -12.03 6.54
CA VAL A 16 26.19 -10.65 6.93
C VAL A 16 24.76 -10.26 6.52
N PHE A 17 23.89 -11.25 6.26
CA PHE A 17 22.44 -11.01 6.05
C PHE A 17 21.52 -12.01 6.76
N VAL A 18 22.06 -12.71 7.77
CA VAL A 18 21.29 -13.55 8.70
C VAL A 18 21.99 -13.46 10.06
N ALA A 19 21.80 -12.32 10.73
CA ALA A 19 22.19 -12.12 12.13
C ALA A 19 21.35 -11.01 12.75
N GLU A 20 20.02 -11.13 12.62
CA GLU A 20 19.10 -10.74 13.69
C GLU A 20 18.23 -11.98 13.93
N ASN A 21 18.53 -12.67 15.02
CA ASN A 21 17.76 -13.72 15.70
C ASN A 21 17.34 -14.95 14.86
N ILE A 22 18.26 -15.90 14.70
CA ILE A 22 17.91 -17.32 14.77
C ILE A 22 18.26 -17.78 16.19
N GLU A 23 17.46 -17.34 17.16
CA GLU A 23 17.08 -18.29 18.20
C GLU A 23 16.14 -19.29 17.52
N LYS A 24 16.20 -20.56 17.90
CA LYS A 24 15.17 -21.53 17.55
C LYS A 24 13.87 -21.07 18.20
N GLU A 25 13.18 -20.12 17.58
CA GLU A 25 11.87 -19.67 18.02
C GLU A 25 10.88 -20.78 17.66
N ALA A 26 10.28 -21.37 18.69
CA ALA A 26 8.97 -21.96 18.51
C ALA A 26 8.10 -20.96 17.72
N SER A 27 7.33 -21.44 16.74
CA SER A 27 6.45 -20.61 15.88
C SER A 27 5.84 -19.47 16.71
N LEU A 28 5.89 -18.21 16.27
CA LEU A 28 5.27 -17.09 17.01
C LEU A 28 3.85 -17.41 17.50
N VAL A 29 3.13 -18.26 16.78
CA VAL A 29 1.82 -18.81 17.17
C VAL A 29 1.86 -19.65 18.44
N SER A 30 2.88 -20.47 18.64
CA SER A 30 3.06 -21.26 19.87
C SER A 30 3.31 -20.41 21.12
N LYS A 31 3.69 -19.13 20.96
CA LYS A 31 3.83 -18.17 22.06
C LYS A 31 2.49 -17.48 22.40
N VAL A 32 1.47 -17.60 21.54
CA VAL A 32 0.15 -17.01 21.76
C VAL A 32 -0.64 -17.86 22.76
N THR A 33 -1.03 -17.24 23.86
CA THR A 33 -1.94 -17.80 24.86
C THR A 33 -3.25 -17.00 24.87
N GLN A 34 -4.22 -17.43 25.69
CA GLN A 34 -5.44 -16.65 25.91
C GLN A 34 -5.19 -15.31 26.63
N GLU A 35 -4.07 -15.18 27.35
CA GLU A 35 -3.78 -14.03 28.22
C GLU A 35 -2.96 -12.94 27.52
N ASN A 36 -2.16 -13.27 26.49
CA ASN A 36 -1.26 -12.33 25.82
C ASN A 36 -1.55 -12.02 24.33
N PRO A 37 -2.73 -12.31 23.73
CA PRO A 37 -2.88 -12.26 22.28
C PRO A 37 -2.74 -10.82 21.74
N HIS A 38 -3.22 -9.83 22.49
CA HIS A 38 -3.16 -8.42 22.10
C HIS A 38 -1.73 -7.86 22.11
N GLU A 39 -0.91 -8.25 23.08
CA GLU A 39 0.48 -7.81 23.15
C GLU A 39 1.29 -8.41 22.01
N ILE A 40 1.13 -9.71 21.73
CA ILE A 40 1.82 -10.35 20.60
C ILE A 40 1.39 -9.70 19.28
N LEU A 41 0.09 -9.47 19.10
CA LEU A 41 -0.40 -8.81 17.90
C LEU A 41 0.17 -7.40 17.75
N ALA A 42 0.21 -6.61 18.83
CA ALA A 42 0.80 -5.28 18.82
C ALA A 42 2.30 -5.31 18.46
N ASN A 43 3.05 -6.30 18.97
CA ASN A 43 4.46 -6.50 18.63
C ASN A 43 4.68 -6.86 17.16
N VAL A 44 3.70 -7.50 16.50
CA VAL A 44 3.76 -7.84 15.08
C VAL A 44 3.35 -6.67 14.19
N ILE A 45 2.20 -6.03 14.49
CA ILE A 45 1.57 -5.03 13.63
C ILE A 45 2.14 -3.62 13.84
N THR A 46 2.41 -3.26 15.10
CA THR A 46 2.94 -1.96 15.52
C THR A 46 4.12 -2.16 16.45
N PRO A 47 5.23 -2.79 16.01
CA PRO A 47 6.35 -3.19 16.87
C PRO A 47 6.96 -2.10 17.76
N LEU A 48 6.74 -0.81 17.45
CA LEU A 48 7.24 0.31 18.24
C LEU A 48 6.19 0.88 19.21
N TRP A 49 5.07 0.20 19.44
CA TRP A 49 3.94 0.71 20.22
C TRP A 49 4.25 1.04 21.70
N LYS A 50 5.34 0.47 22.23
CA LYS A 50 5.84 0.74 23.60
C LYS A 50 6.80 1.94 23.68
N LEU A 51 7.24 2.47 22.53
CA LEU A 51 8.16 3.62 22.48
C LEU A 51 7.38 4.92 22.35
N ASP A 52 7.94 5.98 22.94
CA ASP A 52 7.44 7.33 22.72
C ASP A 52 7.67 7.76 21.27
N TYR A 53 6.80 8.62 20.75
CA TYR A 53 6.80 8.92 19.31
C TYR A 53 8.13 9.50 18.82
N CYS A 54 8.79 10.34 19.61
CA CYS A 54 10.11 10.87 19.31
C CYS A 54 11.16 9.76 19.13
N GLU A 55 11.11 8.71 19.96
CA GLU A 55 12.00 7.56 19.85
C GLU A 55 11.70 6.74 18.59
N GLN A 56 10.43 6.60 18.22
CA GLN A 56 10.03 5.95 16.97
C GLN A 56 10.63 6.67 15.75
N ILE A 57 10.63 8.00 15.76
CA ILE A 57 11.27 8.82 14.71
C ILE A 57 12.77 8.54 14.62
N LEU A 58 13.47 8.40 15.75
CA LEU A 58 14.90 8.04 15.77
C LEU A 58 15.16 6.64 15.19
N VAL A 59 14.31 5.65 15.53
CA VAL A 59 14.37 4.31 14.95
C VAL A 59 14.20 4.35 13.43
N LYS A 60 13.20 5.10 12.94
CA LYS A 60 12.93 5.27 11.50
C LYS A 60 14.07 5.99 10.78
N LYS A 61 14.66 7.02 11.39
CA LYS A 61 15.85 7.71 10.85
C LYS A 61 17.04 6.75 10.71
N LYS A 62 17.29 5.91 11.72
CA LYS A 62 18.32 4.86 11.65
C LYS A 62 18.03 3.85 10.55
N TRP A 63 16.77 3.42 10.42
CA TRP A 63 16.31 2.53 9.35
C TRP A 63 16.56 3.13 7.96
N SER A 64 16.13 4.37 7.70
CA SER A 64 16.35 5.05 6.41
C SER A 64 17.82 5.19 6.06
N LYS A 65 18.68 5.47 7.06
CA LYS A 65 20.14 5.48 6.88
C LYS A 65 20.68 4.10 6.51
N GLY A 66 20.14 3.04 7.09
CA GLY A 66 20.44 1.66 6.72
C GLY A 66 20.14 1.37 5.25
N ILE A 67 18.95 1.74 4.78
CA ILE A 67 18.55 1.60 3.36
C ILE A 67 19.50 2.33 2.43
N LEU A 68 19.83 3.58 2.75
CA LEU A 68 20.76 4.36 1.93
C LEU A 68 22.16 3.73 1.89
N ASN A 69 22.64 3.18 3.02
CA ASN A 69 23.92 2.47 3.05
C ASN A 69 23.88 1.22 2.17
N THR A 70 22.80 0.44 2.20
CA THR A 70 22.60 -0.73 1.33
C THR A 70 22.59 -0.36 -0.15
N ILE A 71 22.02 0.79 -0.51
CA ILE A 71 22.02 1.29 -1.89
C ILE A 71 23.46 1.64 -2.31
N LYS A 72 24.21 2.35 -1.45
CA LYS A 72 25.60 2.80 -1.73
C LYS A 72 26.60 1.65 -1.91
N THR A 73 26.44 0.53 -1.21
CA THR A 73 27.37 -0.61 -1.30
C THR A 73 27.26 -1.42 -2.59
N LYS A 74 26.19 -1.23 -3.38
CA LYS A 74 25.92 -2.03 -4.60
C LYS A 74 26.57 -1.48 -5.88
N HIS A 75 27.78 -0.94 -5.78
CA HIS A 75 28.58 -0.43 -6.90
C HIS A 75 27.92 0.67 -7.73
N LEU A 76 27.10 1.52 -7.08
CA LEU A 76 26.56 2.71 -7.73
C LEU A 76 27.63 3.81 -7.85
N PRO A 77 27.50 4.75 -8.80
CA PRO A 77 28.37 5.91 -8.89
C PRO A 77 28.46 6.61 -7.53
N LYS A 78 29.67 6.99 -7.09
CA LYS A 78 29.89 7.73 -5.85
C LYS A 78 29.33 9.16 -6.00
N VAL A 79 28.03 9.32 -5.79
CA VAL A 79 27.38 10.62 -5.71
C VAL A 79 26.94 10.85 -4.26
N GLN A 80 27.10 12.08 -3.79
CA GLN A 80 26.62 12.47 -2.48
C GLN A 80 25.08 12.47 -2.52
N THR A 81 24.48 11.59 -1.73
CA THR A 81 23.03 11.57 -1.50
C THR A 81 22.72 12.21 -0.15
N THR A 82 21.82 13.20 -0.15
CA THR A 82 21.31 13.84 1.07
C THR A 82 20.18 13.00 1.65
N LEU A 83 20.29 12.66 2.93
CA LEU A 83 19.20 12.05 3.72
C LEU A 83 18.65 13.11 4.66
N TYR A 84 17.38 13.46 4.50
CA TYR A 84 16.70 14.43 5.36
C TYR A 84 16.17 13.75 6.63
N ASP A 85 15.81 14.56 7.63
CA ASP A 85 15.12 14.10 8.82
C ASP A 85 13.73 13.55 8.50
N VAL A 86 13.26 12.55 9.24
CA VAL A 86 11.94 11.96 9.01
C VAL A 86 10.86 13.01 9.22
N ILE A 87 9.99 13.22 8.24
CA ILE A 87 8.79 14.05 8.43
C ILE A 87 7.85 13.31 9.38
N PRO A 88 7.52 13.86 10.55
CA PRO A 88 6.63 13.21 11.50
C PRO A 88 5.19 13.21 10.99
N SER A 89 4.42 12.21 11.42
CA SER A 89 2.99 12.17 11.17
C SER A 89 2.24 13.16 12.07
N PRO A 90 1.27 13.92 11.53
CA PRO A 90 0.39 14.74 12.35
C PRO A 90 -0.51 13.93 13.28
N ARG A 91 -0.82 12.67 12.92
CA ARG A 91 -1.67 11.77 13.69
C ARG A 91 -0.99 10.42 13.90
N THR A 92 -0.76 10.07 15.16
CA THR A 92 -0.01 8.85 15.54
C THR A 92 -0.89 7.71 16.03
N THR A 93 -2.17 7.97 16.31
CA THR A 93 -3.16 6.98 16.75
C THR A 93 -4.43 7.07 15.90
N ALA A 94 -5.10 5.93 15.70
CA ALA A 94 -6.31 5.80 14.91
C ALA A 94 -6.23 6.49 13.52
N TYR A 95 -5.04 6.51 12.93
CA TYR A 95 -4.75 7.29 11.72
C TYR A 95 -5.19 6.57 10.45
N ARG A 96 -5.39 5.25 10.52
CA ARG A 96 -5.69 4.44 9.35
C ARG A 96 -7.09 4.78 8.81
N ASN A 97 -7.17 5.11 7.53
CA ASN A 97 -8.41 5.30 6.79
C ASN A 97 -8.90 3.99 6.15
N LYS A 98 -8.08 2.94 6.17
CA LYS A 98 -8.35 1.65 5.57
C LYS A 98 -7.73 0.52 6.37
N ASP A 99 -8.55 -0.46 6.73
CA ASP A 99 -8.15 -1.68 7.40
C ASP A 99 -8.67 -2.91 6.65
N GLU A 100 -7.88 -3.98 6.63
CA GLU A 100 -8.24 -5.26 6.02
C GLU A 100 -8.17 -6.33 7.11
N PHE A 101 -9.32 -6.90 7.46
CA PHE A 101 -9.44 -7.96 8.46
C PHE A 101 -9.70 -9.28 7.74
N SER A 102 -8.84 -10.27 7.99
CA SER A 102 -8.92 -11.58 7.37
C SER A 102 -9.50 -12.60 8.34
N ILE A 103 -9.97 -13.74 7.81
CA ILE A 103 -10.53 -14.82 8.63
C ILE A 103 -9.53 -15.97 8.75
N GLN A 104 -9.24 -16.39 9.98
CA GLN A 104 -8.51 -17.61 10.29
C GLN A 104 -9.01 -18.18 11.63
N VAL A 105 -8.59 -19.41 11.95
CA VAL A 105 -8.80 -20.00 13.28
C VAL A 105 -8.28 -19.05 14.37
N GLY A 106 -9.14 -18.74 15.34
CA GLY A 106 -8.83 -17.88 16.47
C GLY A 106 -8.10 -18.59 17.60
N VAL A 107 -7.66 -17.81 18.60
CA VAL A 107 -7.07 -18.33 19.85
C VAL A 107 -8.08 -19.17 20.64
N ASP A 108 -9.37 -18.88 20.47
CA ASP A 108 -10.50 -19.65 21.01
C ASP A 108 -10.79 -20.95 20.24
N GLY A 109 -10.00 -21.27 19.21
CA GLY A 109 -10.23 -22.42 18.31
C GLY A 109 -11.37 -22.23 17.32
N ASN A 110 -12.06 -21.08 17.34
CA ASN A 110 -13.17 -20.83 16.41
C ASN A 110 -12.61 -20.61 14.99
N PRO A 111 -13.11 -21.32 13.96
CA PRO A 111 -12.61 -21.20 12.59
C PRO A 111 -13.04 -19.91 11.89
N LYS A 112 -13.89 -19.08 12.49
CA LYS A 112 -14.44 -17.86 11.88
C LYS A 112 -14.08 -16.62 12.67
N THR A 113 -12.80 -16.48 13.01
CA THR A 113 -12.29 -15.31 13.73
C THR A 113 -11.78 -14.27 12.75
N VAL A 114 -12.43 -13.10 12.75
CA VAL A 114 -12.08 -11.94 11.92
C VAL A 114 -11.01 -11.14 12.65
N GLY A 115 -9.88 -10.88 12.00
CA GLY A 115 -8.82 -10.14 12.65
C GLY A 115 -7.57 -10.02 11.82
N LEU A 116 -6.45 -9.94 12.51
CA LEU A 116 -5.12 -9.85 11.93
C LEU A 116 -4.32 -11.10 12.28
N PHE A 117 -3.42 -11.46 11.38
CA PHE A 117 -2.67 -12.70 11.49
C PHE A 117 -1.41 -12.55 12.34
N VAL A 118 -1.20 -13.53 13.21
CA VAL A 118 0.09 -13.80 13.86
C VAL A 118 0.62 -15.13 13.34
N GLY A 119 1.90 -15.14 12.98
CA GLY A 119 2.58 -16.30 12.40
C GLY A 119 2.78 -16.22 10.89
N SER A 120 3.57 -17.13 10.36
CA SER A 120 3.87 -17.24 8.92
C SER A 120 3.88 -18.71 8.52
N GLY A 121 2.88 -19.16 7.76
CA GLY A 121 2.82 -20.56 7.31
C GLY A 121 1.61 -20.86 6.43
N LEU A 122 1.80 -21.68 5.40
CA LEU A 122 0.76 -22.08 4.45
C LEU A 122 -0.04 -23.33 4.89
N LYS A 123 0.26 -23.94 6.04
CA LYS A 123 -0.39 -25.19 6.47
C LYS A 123 -0.75 -25.23 7.96
N GLU A 124 0.17 -24.87 8.84
CA GLU A 124 -0.05 -24.77 10.31
C GLU A 124 0.81 -23.63 10.85
N GLY A 125 0.30 -22.86 11.82
CA GLY A 125 1.03 -21.74 12.41
C GLY A 125 0.63 -20.35 11.89
N VAL A 126 -0.66 -20.15 11.58
CA VAL A 126 -1.26 -18.82 11.51
C VAL A 126 -2.53 -18.81 12.35
N THR A 127 -2.63 -17.83 13.24
CA THR A 127 -3.83 -17.60 14.06
C THR A 127 -4.36 -16.19 13.80
N SER A 128 -5.69 -16.05 13.74
CA SER A 128 -6.34 -14.74 13.69
C SER A 128 -6.56 -14.23 15.11
N ILE A 129 -6.18 -12.99 15.35
CA ILE A 129 -6.44 -12.30 16.61
C ILE A 129 -7.29 -11.07 16.29
N PHE A 130 -8.42 -10.94 16.99
CA PHE A 130 -9.23 -9.73 16.90
C PHE A 130 -8.42 -8.54 17.45
N PRO A 131 -8.22 -7.46 16.68
CA PRO A 131 -7.23 -6.43 16.99
C PRO A 131 -7.70 -5.40 18.03
N LEU A 132 -8.14 -5.85 19.21
CA LEU A 132 -8.41 -4.94 20.32
C LEU A 132 -7.11 -4.21 20.72
N ASN A 133 -7.25 -2.93 21.08
CA ASN A 133 -6.18 -2.08 21.61
C ASN A 133 -5.01 -1.78 20.65
N LEU A 134 -5.13 -2.09 19.35
CA LEU A 134 -4.16 -1.62 18.36
C LEU A 134 -4.31 -0.12 18.14
N ARG A 135 -3.28 0.64 18.53
CA ARG A 135 -3.30 2.11 18.55
C ARG A 135 -3.49 2.75 17.17
N ASN A 136 -3.22 2.05 16.08
CA ASN A 136 -3.27 2.58 14.72
C ASN A 136 -4.64 2.42 14.03
N ILE A 137 -5.53 1.55 14.54
CA ILE A 137 -6.84 1.24 13.96
C ILE A 137 -7.92 2.09 14.65
N LYS A 138 -8.95 2.51 13.90
CA LYS A 138 -10.10 3.24 14.45
C LYS A 138 -11.09 2.29 15.12
N ASN A 139 -11.71 2.72 16.22
CA ASN A 139 -12.78 1.95 16.88
C ASN A 139 -13.94 1.64 15.93
N SER A 140 -14.30 2.59 15.07
CA SER A 140 -15.35 2.38 14.06
C SER A 140 -15.03 1.27 13.06
N HIS A 141 -13.75 1.01 12.77
CA HIS A 141 -13.34 -0.12 11.93
C HIS A 141 -13.43 -1.45 12.69
N LEU A 142 -13.12 -1.44 13.99
CA LEU A 142 -13.28 -2.60 14.86
C LEU A 142 -14.76 -2.97 15.03
N GLU A 143 -15.67 -2.01 15.14
CA GLU A 143 -17.12 -2.24 15.18
C GLU A 143 -17.62 -2.98 13.94
N VAL A 144 -17.18 -2.54 12.75
CA VAL A 144 -17.49 -3.20 11.47
C VAL A 144 -16.92 -4.61 11.41
N ALA A 145 -15.65 -4.80 11.82
CA ALA A 145 -15.01 -6.11 11.85
C ALA A 145 -15.73 -7.07 12.82
N LYS A 146 -16.18 -6.55 13.98
CA LYS A 146 -16.94 -7.30 14.98
C LYS A 146 -18.30 -7.72 14.44
N ALA A 147 -19.04 -6.79 13.84
CA ALA A 147 -20.32 -7.09 13.21
C ALA A 147 -20.18 -8.17 12.13
N TYR A 148 -19.13 -8.09 11.30
CA TYR A 148 -18.85 -9.14 10.33
C TYR A 148 -18.55 -10.48 11.00
N GLN A 149 -17.73 -10.51 12.05
CA GLN A 149 -17.42 -11.73 12.80
C GLN A 149 -18.68 -12.38 13.37
N ASP A 150 -19.51 -11.58 14.04
CA ASP A 150 -20.72 -12.05 14.71
C ASP A 150 -21.70 -12.64 13.66
N PHE A 151 -21.79 -12.02 12.48
CA PHE A 151 -22.57 -12.55 11.35
C PHE A 151 -22.03 -13.89 10.84
N ILE A 152 -20.74 -13.98 10.51
CA ILE A 152 -20.18 -15.19 9.88
C ILE A 152 -20.15 -16.38 10.85
N ARG A 153 -20.02 -16.13 12.16
CA ARG A 153 -20.05 -17.17 13.20
C ARG A 153 -21.42 -17.85 13.28
N LEU A 154 -22.50 -17.12 13.05
CA LEU A 154 -23.87 -17.65 12.98
C LEU A 154 -24.21 -18.24 11.60
N SER A 155 -23.54 -17.80 10.54
CA SER A 155 -23.75 -18.31 9.18
C SER A 155 -23.39 -19.80 9.07
N PRO A 156 -24.17 -20.61 8.35
CA PRO A 156 -23.84 -22.02 8.08
C PRO A 156 -22.61 -22.17 7.15
N LEU A 157 -22.25 -21.13 6.40
CA LEU A 157 -21.12 -21.16 5.46
C LEU A 157 -19.78 -21.11 6.18
N ASN A 158 -18.82 -21.89 5.67
CA ASN A 158 -17.47 -21.98 6.21
C ASN A 158 -16.61 -20.76 5.85
N ALA A 159 -15.61 -20.49 6.67
CA ALA A 159 -14.53 -19.59 6.30
C ALA A 159 -13.66 -20.26 5.22
N CYS A 160 -13.16 -19.44 4.30
CA CYS A 160 -12.18 -19.80 3.30
C CYS A 160 -10.80 -19.38 3.80
N HIS A 161 -10.06 -20.34 4.36
CA HIS A 161 -8.70 -20.15 4.83
C HIS A 161 -7.69 -20.26 3.68
N ARG A 162 -8.04 -21.06 2.67
CA ARG A 162 -7.27 -21.31 1.46
C ARG A 162 -8.21 -21.33 0.26
N LEU A 163 -7.73 -20.89 -0.90
CA LEU A 163 -8.59 -20.82 -2.10
C LEU A 163 -9.11 -22.19 -2.57
N ASP A 164 -8.43 -23.27 -2.17
CA ASP A 164 -8.76 -24.66 -2.49
C ASP A 164 -9.71 -25.33 -1.48
N ASP A 165 -10.01 -24.72 -0.32
CA ASP A 165 -10.72 -25.36 0.79
C ASP A 165 -12.26 -25.30 0.73
N ALA A 166 -12.82 -24.89 -0.42
CA ALA A 166 -14.27 -24.73 -0.66
C ALA A 166 -15.01 -23.82 0.35
N GLY A 167 -14.30 -23.12 1.24
CA GLY A 167 -14.90 -22.14 2.13
C GLY A 167 -15.44 -20.94 1.35
N PHE A 168 -16.34 -20.16 2.00
CA PHE A 168 -16.97 -18.99 1.39
C PHE A 168 -16.40 -17.67 1.91
N TRP A 169 -16.44 -17.44 3.22
CA TRP A 169 -16.08 -16.14 3.82
C TRP A 169 -14.56 -15.94 3.88
N ARG A 170 -14.03 -14.82 3.37
CA ARG A 170 -12.57 -14.57 3.36
C ARG A 170 -12.13 -13.41 4.23
N SER A 171 -12.55 -12.20 3.89
CA SER A 171 -12.08 -10.98 4.56
C SER A 171 -13.11 -9.87 4.46
N ILE A 172 -12.94 -8.86 5.30
CA ILE A 172 -13.65 -7.58 5.19
C ILE A 172 -12.61 -6.46 5.15
N GLN A 173 -12.74 -5.60 4.16
CA GLN A 173 -12.00 -4.33 4.09
C GLN A 173 -12.93 -3.23 4.58
N VAL A 174 -12.43 -2.36 5.44
CA VAL A 174 -13.15 -1.22 5.98
C VAL A 174 -12.41 0.04 5.58
N ARG A 175 -13.12 0.98 4.98
CA ARG A 175 -12.61 2.31 4.64
C ARG A 175 -13.45 3.35 5.38
N SER A 176 -12.82 4.46 5.76
CA SER A 176 -13.51 5.61 6.33
C SER A 176 -12.89 6.91 5.83
N ASN A 177 -13.71 7.94 5.67
CA ASN A 177 -13.22 9.31 5.52
C ASN A 177 -13.11 10.03 6.87
N ARG A 178 -12.70 11.30 6.85
CA ARG A 178 -12.62 12.15 8.03
C ARG A 178 -13.97 12.48 8.67
N GLU A 179 -15.05 12.47 7.89
CA GLU A 179 -16.43 12.71 8.37
C GLU A 179 -17.01 11.47 9.09
N GLY A 180 -16.29 10.35 9.11
CA GLY A 180 -16.73 9.12 9.76
C GLY A 180 -17.68 8.27 8.92
N GLU A 181 -17.88 8.59 7.64
CA GLU A 181 -18.58 7.71 6.70
C GLU A 181 -17.77 6.44 6.46
N ILE A 182 -18.43 5.29 6.50
CA ILE A 182 -17.77 3.99 6.37
C ILE A 182 -18.21 3.28 5.09
N MET A 183 -17.23 2.73 4.37
CA MET A 183 -17.41 1.75 3.31
C MET A 183 -16.85 0.40 3.75
N ALA A 184 -17.73 -0.60 3.86
CA ALA A 184 -17.40 -1.99 4.16
C ALA A 184 -17.42 -2.81 2.87
N ILE A 185 -16.37 -3.59 2.62
CA ILE A 185 -16.20 -4.39 1.42
C ILE A 185 -15.89 -5.82 1.84
N ILE A 186 -16.88 -6.70 1.72
CA ILE A 186 -16.74 -8.11 2.06
C ILE A 186 -16.22 -8.86 0.83
N ILE A 187 -15.20 -9.68 1.06
CA ILE A 187 -14.61 -10.56 0.05
C ILE A 187 -15.00 -12.00 0.37
N ALA A 188 -15.55 -12.67 -0.62
CA ALA A 188 -15.94 -14.07 -0.53
C ALA A 188 -15.36 -14.89 -1.70
N ASN A 189 -15.21 -16.20 -1.49
CA ASN A 189 -14.79 -17.16 -2.50
C ASN A 189 -16.03 -17.70 -3.23
N PRO A 190 -16.17 -17.53 -4.55
CA PRO A 190 -17.32 -18.03 -5.29
C PRO A 190 -17.45 -19.57 -5.26
N ASN A 191 -16.36 -20.31 -5.03
CA ASN A 191 -16.41 -21.78 -4.98
C ASN A 191 -17.15 -22.32 -3.74
N GLY A 192 -17.37 -21.48 -2.72
CA GLY A 192 -18.11 -21.84 -1.51
C GLY A 192 -19.60 -21.45 -1.54
N ILE A 193 -20.13 -21.05 -2.71
CA ILE A 193 -21.54 -20.65 -2.85
C ILE A 193 -22.44 -21.90 -2.81
N PRO A 194 -23.44 -21.99 -1.92
CA PRO A 194 -24.47 -23.02 -2.01
C PRO A 194 -25.45 -22.73 -3.15
N GLU A 195 -25.94 -23.78 -3.83
CA GLU A 195 -26.95 -23.63 -4.88
C GLU A 195 -28.23 -22.95 -4.34
N GLY A 196 -28.70 -21.90 -5.04
CA GLY A 196 -30.05 -21.34 -4.88
C GLY A 196 -30.27 -20.29 -3.78
N ASN A 197 -29.29 -19.90 -2.95
CA ASN A 197 -29.58 -19.05 -1.77
C ASN A 197 -28.63 -17.85 -1.51
N ILE A 198 -27.96 -17.35 -2.55
CA ILE A 198 -27.05 -16.20 -2.39
C ILE A 198 -27.78 -14.90 -2.05
N ASP A 199 -28.99 -14.68 -2.56
CA ASP A 199 -29.70 -13.41 -2.41
C ASP A 199 -30.32 -13.26 -1.01
N SER A 200 -30.83 -14.34 -0.41
CA SER A 200 -31.25 -14.31 1.00
C SER A 200 -30.08 -14.00 1.93
N MET A 201 -28.89 -14.56 1.64
CA MET A 201 -27.69 -14.27 2.42
C MET A 201 -27.29 -12.79 2.31
N LYS A 202 -27.33 -12.22 1.10
CA LYS A 202 -27.09 -10.78 0.91
C LYS A 202 -28.10 -9.95 1.71
N GLN A 203 -29.37 -10.33 1.70
CA GLN A 203 -30.41 -9.62 2.44
C GLN A 203 -30.17 -9.67 3.96
N CYS A 204 -29.91 -10.85 4.53
CA CYS A 204 -29.56 -10.99 5.95
C CYS A 204 -28.31 -10.18 6.32
N LEU A 205 -27.33 -10.14 5.42
CA LEU A 205 -26.11 -9.36 5.61
C LEU A 205 -26.40 -7.85 5.64
N ILE A 206 -27.26 -7.35 4.75
CA ILE A 206 -27.69 -5.94 4.73
C ILE A 206 -28.39 -5.59 6.06
N GLU A 207 -29.39 -6.38 6.46
CA GLU A 207 -30.17 -6.15 7.68
C GLU A 207 -29.30 -6.16 8.94
N HIS A 208 -28.36 -7.11 9.02
CA HIS A 208 -27.41 -7.21 10.13
C HIS A 208 -26.54 -5.96 10.24
N PHE A 209 -25.94 -5.51 9.12
CA PHE A 209 -25.06 -4.33 9.13
C PHE A 209 -25.83 -3.03 9.40
N GLN A 210 -27.03 -2.87 8.86
CA GLN A 210 -27.89 -1.72 9.15
C GLN A 210 -28.24 -1.62 10.64
N THR A 211 -28.46 -2.76 11.29
CA THR A 211 -28.84 -2.82 12.70
C THR A 211 -27.64 -2.66 13.64
N THR A 212 -26.52 -3.33 13.34
CA THR A 212 -25.37 -3.41 14.25
C THR A 212 -24.35 -2.28 14.06
N VAL A 213 -24.24 -1.73 12.84
CA VAL A 213 -23.27 -0.66 12.53
C VAL A 213 -23.88 0.42 11.61
N PRO A 214 -24.80 1.26 12.11
CA PRO A 214 -25.52 2.27 11.30
C PRO A 214 -24.63 3.33 10.63
N SER A 215 -23.36 3.42 11.05
CA SER A 215 -22.33 4.28 10.45
C SER A 215 -21.83 3.77 9.09
N VAL A 216 -22.10 2.51 8.73
CA VAL A 216 -21.83 1.98 7.38
C VAL A 216 -22.78 2.62 6.37
N LYS A 217 -22.21 3.47 5.51
CA LYS A 217 -22.91 4.16 4.42
C LYS A 217 -22.73 3.47 3.09
N SER A 218 -21.84 2.50 2.99
CA SER A 218 -21.59 1.73 1.77
C SER A 218 -21.22 0.30 2.13
N LEU A 219 -21.97 -0.68 1.62
CA LEU A 219 -21.71 -2.10 1.83
C LEU A 219 -21.55 -2.80 0.48
N TYR A 220 -20.39 -3.41 0.26
CA TYR A 220 -20.03 -4.11 -0.96
C TYR A 220 -19.76 -5.59 -0.70
N LEU A 221 -20.01 -6.40 -1.72
CA LEU A 221 -19.58 -7.79 -1.82
C LEU A 221 -18.76 -8.00 -3.10
N GLN A 222 -17.59 -8.61 -2.98
CA GLN A 222 -16.79 -9.06 -4.12
C GLN A 222 -16.59 -10.58 -4.05
N MET A 223 -17.07 -11.27 -5.08
CA MET A 223 -16.83 -12.70 -5.28
C MET A 223 -15.49 -12.91 -5.97
N CYS A 224 -14.41 -13.08 -5.21
CA CYS A 224 -13.05 -13.15 -5.75
C CYS A 224 -12.51 -14.60 -5.73
N PRO A 225 -12.37 -15.26 -6.90
CA PRO A 225 -11.84 -16.63 -7.02
C PRO A 225 -10.31 -16.74 -6.83
N HIS A 226 -9.61 -15.61 -6.67
CA HIS A 226 -8.16 -15.54 -6.57
C HIS A 226 -7.73 -14.88 -5.26
N THR A 227 -6.43 -14.81 -4.98
CA THR A 227 -5.93 -14.16 -3.74
C THR A 227 -6.35 -12.70 -3.68
N ARG A 228 -6.28 -11.99 -4.80
CA ARG A 228 -6.85 -10.65 -5.04
C ARG A 228 -7.39 -10.59 -6.46
N CYS A 229 -8.42 -9.81 -6.67
CA CYS A 229 -9.06 -9.62 -7.98
C CYS A 229 -9.23 -8.13 -8.23
N THR A 230 -8.99 -7.70 -9.46
CA THR A 230 -9.40 -6.36 -9.88
C THR A 230 -10.91 -6.30 -10.08
N HIS A 231 -11.49 -5.10 -10.15
CA HIS A 231 -12.91 -4.91 -10.48
C HIS A 231 -13.30 -5.61 -11.80
N LYS A 232 -12.40 -5.64 -12.79
CA LYS A 232 -12.65 -6.34 -14.06
C LYS A 232 -12.63 -7.86 -13.96
N GLN A 233 -11.85 -8.41 -13.04
CA GLN A 233 -11.76 -9.86 -12.82
C GLN A 233 -12.91 -10.37 -11.95
N ALA A 234 -13.29 -9.58 -10.94
CA ALA A 234 -14.40 -9.85 -10.05
C ALA A 234 -15.07 -8.52 -9.68
N PRO A 235 -16.25 -8.20 -10.24
CA PRO A 235 -16.93 -6.95 -9.96
C PRO A 235 -17.27 -6.77 -8.48
N TYR A 236 -17.21 -5.53 -8.01
CA TYR A 236 -17.71 -5.13 -6.69
C TYR A 236 -19.22 -4.92 -6.83
N THR A 237 -20.02 -5.71 -6.10
CA THR A 237 -21.48 -5.58 -6.06
C THR A 237 -21.86 -4.72 -4.88
N LEU A 238 -22.47 -3.55 -5.13
CA LEU A 238 -23.05 -2.73 -4.06
C LEU A 238 -24.28 -3.44 -3.52
N LEU A 239 -24.28 -3.74 -2.22
CA LEU A 239 -25.40 -4.35 -1.52
C LEU A 239 -26.31 -3.29 -0.90
N TYR A 240 -25.74 -2.25 -0.30
CA TYR A 240 -26.49 -1.21 0.39
C TYR A 240 -25.73 0.12 0.43
N GLY A 241 -26.49 1.22 0.37
CA GLY A 241 -26.01 2.58 0.60
C GLY A 241 -25.40 3.25 -0.63
N ASN A 242 -24.38 4.08 -0.42
CA ASN A 242 -23.73 4.90 -1.42
C ASN A 242 -22.63 4.10 -2.14
N PRO A 243 -22.44 4.29 -3.47
CA PRO A 243 -21.38 3.61 -4.20
C PRO A 243 -19.97 4.13 -3.89
N HIS A 244 -19.86 5.36 -3.36
CA HIS A 244 -18.60 6.02 -3.10
C HIS A 244 -18.64 6.73 -1.75
N ILE A 245 -17.47 6.91 -1.14
CA ILE A 245 -17.25 7.89 -0.06
C ILE A 245 -16.37 9.02 -0.60
N PHE A 246 -16.38 10.16 0.08
CA PHE A 246 -15.60 11.33 -0.31
C PHE A 246 -14.60 11.72 0.77
N GLU A 247 -13.40 12.11 0.41
CA GLU A 247 -12.40 12.63 1.34
C GLU A 247 -11.93 14.01 0.89
N THR A 248 -11.74 14.91 1.85
CA THR A 248 -11.22 16.25 1.56
C THR A 248 -9.75 16.31 1.96
N ILE A 249 -8.89 16.60 0.98
CA ILE A 249 -7.44 16.73 1.15
C ILE A 249 -7.08 18.13 0.67
N ASP A 250 -6.53 18.95 1.57
CA ASP A 250 -6.40 20.38 1.38
C ASP A 250 -7.76 21.01 0.99
N LYS A 251 -7.85 21.72 -0.13
CA LYS A 251 -9.10 22.34 -0.63
C LYS A 251 -9.89 21.46 -1.62
N TYR A 252 -9.41 20.27 -1.92
CA TYR A 252 -9.98 19.41 -2.96
C TYR A 252 -10.74 18.23 -2.36
N THR A 253 -11.83 17.84 -3.02
CA THR A 253 -12.66 16.71 -2.62
C THR A 253 -12.46 15.54 -3.58
N PHE A 254 -12.16 14.37 -3.04
CA PHE A 254 -11.83 13.16 -3.77
C PHE A 254 -12.87 12.06 -3.52
N ARG A 255 -13.47 11.57 -4.60
CA ARG A 255 -14.29 10.36 -4.64
C ARG A 255 -13.40 9.12 -4.46
N ILE A 256 -13.89 8.18 -3.66
CA ILE A 256 -13.21 6.94 -3.31
C ILE A 256 -14.12 5.76 -3.58
N SER A 257 -13.69 4.91 -4.52
CA SER A 257 -14.29 3.62 -4.85
C SER A 257 -13.65 2.44 -4.07
N PRO A 258 -14.27 1.24 -4.06
CA PRO A 258 -13.77 0.08 -3.32
C PRO A 258 -12.33 -0.35 -3.62
N GLU A 259 -11.92 -0.25 -4.89
CA GLU A 259 -10.58 -0.64 -5.36
C GLU A 259 -9.53 0.47 -5.18
N SER A 260 -9.96 1.70 -4.91
CA SER A 260 -9.13 2.90 -5.07
C SER A 260 -7.92 2.91 -4.13
N HIS A 261 -6.75 3.26 -4.65
CA HIS A 261 -5.54 3.36 -3.84
C HIS A 261 -5.36 4.77 -3.28
N ILE A 262 -5.20 4.87 -1.97
CA ILE A 262 -4.92 6.08 -1.20
C ILE A 262 -3.99 5.68 -0.06
N GLN A 263 -3.08 6.57 0.34
CA GLN A 263 -2.24 6.34 1.51
C GLN A 263 -3.11 6.19 2.75
N ASN A 264 -2.71 5.28 3.64
CA ASN A 264 -3.57 4.91 4.79
C ASN A 264 -3.70 6.03 5.83
N ASN A 265 -2.78 7.00 5.84
CA ASN A 265 -2.77 8.11 6.79
C ASN A 265 -3.09 9.41 6.05
N ILE A 266 -4.37 9.81 6.06
CA ILE A 266 -4.86 11.00 5.34
C ILE A 266 -4.15 12.27 5.82
N ASP A 267 -3.92 12.39 7.13
CA ASP A 267 -3.33 13.60 7.71
C ASP A 267 -1.88 13.81 7.25
N SER A 268 -1.16 12.75 6.86
CA SER A 268 0.19 12.84 6.30
C SER A 268 0.23 13.04 4.77
N ILE A 269 -0.89 12.92 4.04
CA ILE A 269 -0.92 13.03 2.58
C ILE A 269 -0.47 14.42 2.08
N PRO A 270 -0.92 15.55 2.66
CA PRO A 270 -0.47 16.87 2.22
C PRO A 270 1.05 17.01 2.31
N LEU A 271 1.65 16.57 3.43
CA LEU A 271 3.10 16.63 3.67
C LEU A 271 3.89 15.75 2.69
N LEU A 272 3.37 14.55 2.38
CA LEU A 272 3.95 13.66 1.38
C LEU A 272 4.03 14.35 0.02
N TYR A 273 2.91 14.91 -0.45
CA TYR A 273 2.82 15.43 -1.81
C TYR A 273 3.40 16.83 -1.97
N GLU A 274 3.39 17.66 -0.93
CA GLU A 274 4.18 18.89 -0.88
C GLU A 274 5.65 18.59 -1.15
N ARG A 275 6.23 17.61 -0.43
CA ARG A 275 7.62 17.24 -0.65
C ARG A 275 7.88 16.65 -2.03
N VAL A 276 6.97 15.82 -2.52
CA VAL A 276 7.08 15.25 -3.87
C VAL A 276 7.15 16.39 -4.90
N LEU A 277 6.26 17.39 -4.77
CA LEU A 277 6.24 18.56 -5.65
C LEU A 277 7.54 19.36 -5.57
N ASP A 278 8.06 19.62 -4.37
CA ASP A 278 9.37 20.28 -4.18
C ASP A 278 10.49 19.55 -4.92
N PHE A 279 10.55 18.22 -4.80
CA PHE A 279 11.57 17.40 -5.45
C PHE A 279 11.44 17.38 -6.97
N THR A 280 10.23 17.54 -7.51
CA THR A 280 10.08 17.66 -8.97
C THR A 280 10.72 18.96 -9.50
N ASN A 281 10.71 20.03 -8.71
CA ASN A 281 11.20 21.37 -9.08
C ASN A 281 10.67 21.80 -10.46
N VAL A 282 9.34 21.82 -10.56
CA VAL A 282 8.56 22.11 -11.77
C VAL A 282 8.03 23.55 -11.76
N ASN A 283 7.51 23.95 -12.91
CA ASN A 283 6.75 25.19 -13.10
C ASN A 283 5.77 24.99 -14.27
N LYS A 284 5.07 26.06 -14.67
CA LYS A 284 4.05 26.06 -15.74
C LYS A 284 4.52 25.60 -17.12
N LYS A 285 5.80 25.36 -17.34
CA LYS A 285 6.32 24.75 -18.58
C LYS A 285 6.31 23.22 -18.53
N TYR A 286 6.37 22.63 -17.35
CA TYR A 286 6.54 21.19 -17.16
C TYR A 286 5.24 20.42 -17.32
N THR A 287 5.35 19.22 -17.88
CA THR A 287 4.34 18.17 -17.77
C THR A 287 4.82 17.10 -16.79
N ILE A 288 3.93 16.70 -15.90
CA ILE A 288 4.16 15.62 -14.95
C ILE A 288 3.57 14.33 -15.53
N LEU A 289 4.38 13.28 -15.55
CA LEU A 289 3.93 11.92 -15.74
C LEU A 289 3.75 11.26 -14.36
N ASP A 290 2.51 10.99 -13.96
CA ASP A 290 2.15 10.43 -12.64
C ASP A 290 1.83 8.93 -12.76
N ILE A 291 2.75 8.08 -12.32
CA ILE A 291 2.70 6.61 -12.54
C ILE A 291 2.21 5.91 -11.28
N ASN A 292 1.19 5.05 -11.44
CA ASN A 292 0.36 4.54 -10.35
C ASN A 292 -0.32 5.71 -9.62
N CYS A 293 -1.00 6.56 -10.39
CA CYS A 293 -1.58 7.80 -9.91
C CYS A 293 -2.78 7.59 -8.96
N GLY A 294 -3.30 6.36 -8.83
CA GLY A 294 -4.47 6.08 -8.01
C GLY A 294 -5.66 6.95 -8.41
N ILE A 295 -6.25 7.64 -7.44
CA ILE A 295 -7.38 8.56 -7.67
C ILE A 295 -6.95 9.98 -8.08
N GLY A 296 -5.69 10.16 -8.49
CA GLY A 296 -5.18 11.42 -9.03
C GLY A 296 -4.83 12.49 -8.00
N ILE A 297 -4.63 12.13 -6.72
CA ILE A 297 -4.38 13.10 -5.63
C ILE A 297 -3.19 14.01 -5.97
N PHE A 298 -2.03 13.42 -6.29
CA PHE A 298 -0.83 14.19 -6.60
C PHE A 298 -1.04 15.10 -7.83
N SER A 299 -1.52 14.53 -8.93
CA SER A 299 -1.79 15.27 -10.16
C SER A 299 -2.71 16.47 -9.93
N ILE A 300 -3.77 16.32 -9.14
CA ILE A 300 -4.73 17.38 -8.81
C ILE A 300 -4.10 18.44 -7.89
N LEU A 301 -3.34 18.03 -6.88
CA LEU A 301 -2.62 18.96 -6.00
C LEU A 301 -1.59 19.79 -6.78
N ALA A 302 -0.83 19.18 -7.70
CA ALA A 302 0.20 19.84 -8.49
C ALA A 302 -0.34 20.67 -9.66
N SER A 303 -1.63 20.53 -10.01
CA SER A 303 -2.24 21.11 -11.22
C SER A 303 -2.04 22.62 -11.36
N SER A 304 -2.06 23.34 -10.23
CA SER A 304 -1.86 24.78 -10.16
C SER A 304 -0.43 25.24 -10.48
N ASP A 305 0.54 24.34 -10.55
CA ASP A 305 1.96 24.67 -10.64
C ASP A 305 2.60 24.22 -11.96
N VAL A 306 1.88 23.41 -12.74
CA VAL A 306 2.40 22.79 -13.98
C VAL A 306 1.60 23.14 -15.22
N ARG A 307 2.14 22.80 -16.40
CA ARG A 307 1.42 22.86 -17.67
C ARG A 307 0.26 21.88 -17.68
N GLY A 308 0.52 20.66 -17.21
CA GLY A 308 -0.48 19.62 -17.06
C GLY A 308 0.11 18.32 -16.50
N CYS A 309 -0.79 17.41 -16.14
CA CYS A 309 -0.46 16.09 -15.59
C CYS A 309 -1.05 15.00 -16.48
N VAL A 310 -0.26 13.96 -16.75
CA VAL A 310 -0.73 12.72 -17.38
C VAL A 310 -0.52 11.60 -16.38
N GLY A 311 -1.62 11.13 -15.78
CA GLY A 311 -1.61 10.02 -14.84
C GLY A 311 -1.92 8.69 -15.50
N LEU A 312 -1.28 7.61 -15.06
CA LEU A 312 -1.66 6.26 -15.44
C LEU A 312 -1.77 5.32 -14.24
N ASP A 313 -2.78 4.46 -14.28
CA ASP A 313 -2.99 3.41 -13.28
C ASP A 313 -3.51 2.12 -13.94
N SER A 314 -3.34 1.01 -13.21
CA SER A 314 -3.80 -0.32 -13.60
C SER A 314 -5.20 -0.66 -13.06
N SER A 315 -5.73 0.11 -12.10
CA SER A 315 -7.10 -0.01 -11.60
C SER A 315 -8.04 0.89 -12.41
N LEU A 316 -9.10 0.28 -12.97
CA LEU A 316 -10.12 1.01 -13.73
C LEU A 316 -10.86 2.00 -12.82
N LEU A 317 -11.32 1.54 -11.65
CA LEU A 317 -12.06 2.39 -10.72
C LEU A 317 -11.20 3.54 -10.19
N SER A 318 -9.88 3.34 -10.03
CA SER A 318 -8.97 4.42 -9.63
C SER A 318 -8.87 5.50 -10.70
N VAL A 319 -8.77 5.14 -11.98
CA VAL A 319 -8.73 6.11 -13.10
C VAL A 319 -10.07 6.81 -13.29
N ASP A 320 -11.18 6.08 -13.12
CA ASP A 320 -12.52 6.67 -13.16
C ASP A 320 -12.70 7.68 -12.03
N ASP A 321 -12.23 7.37 -10.82
CA ASP A 321 -12.18 8.30 -9.69
C ASP A 321 -11.28 9.49 -10.00
N ALA A 322 -10.07 9.29 -10.52
CA ALA A 322 -9.17 10.38 -10.87
C ALA A 322 -9.79 11.35 -11.89
N THR A 323 -10.45 10.81 -12.91
CA THR A 323 -11.14 11.59 -13.93
C THR A 323 -12.33 12.35 -13.34
N PHE A 324 -13.12 11.70 -12.48
CA PHE A 324 -14.19 12.37 -11.75
C PHE A 324 -13.65 13.48 -10.85
N ASN A 325 -12.58 13.20 -10.11
CA ASN A 325 -11.99 14.12 -9.14
C ASN A 325 -11.44 15.37 -9.82
N ALA A 326 -10.76 15.25 -10.96
CA ALA A 326 -10.31 16.43 -11.69
C ALA A 326 -11.49 17.29 -12.14
N ARG A 327 -12.55 16.69 -12.71
CA ARG A 327 -13.76 17.42 -13.12
C ARG A 327 -14.48 18.07 -11.94
N ASN A 328 -14.66 17.33 -10.85
CA ASN A 328 -15.34 17.81 -9.64
C ASN A 328 -14.60 19.01 -9.00
N ASN A 329 -13.27 18.98 -9.05
CA ASN A 329 -12.43 20.07 -8.56
C ASN A 329 -12.12 21.15 -9.61
N LYS A 330 -12.79 21.11 -10.78
CA LYS A 330 -12.62 22.08 -11.88
C LYS A 330 -11.18 22.19 -12.39
N ILE A 331 -10.47 21.06 -12.45
CA ILE A 331 -9.11 20.93 -12.98
C ILE A 331 -9.19 20.36 -14.40
N ASP A 332 -8.73 21.13 -15.37
CA ASP A 332 -8.80 20.82 -16.81
C ASP A 332 -7.48 20.27 -17.37
N ASN A 333 -6.35 20.59 -16.75
CA ASN A 333 -5.01 20.22 -17.20
C ASN A 333 -4.52 18.86 -16.66
N CYS A 334 -5.41 18.00 -16.15
CA CYS A 334 -5.08 16.66 -15.67
C CYS A 334 -5.82 15.60 -16.49
N HIS A 335 -5.06 14.66 -17.07
CA HIS A 335 -5.60 13.55 -17.87
C HIS A 335 -5.16 12.22 -17.30
N PHE A 336 -6.08 11.25 -17.20
CA PHE A 336 -5.81 9.95 -16.60
C PHE A 336 -6.09 8.81 -17.57
N MET A 337 -5.21 7.82 -17.59
CA MET A 337 -5.25 6.71 -18.52
C MET A 337 -5.24 5.37 -17.79
N TYR A 338 -6.23 4.55 -18.10
CA TYR A 338 -6.30 3.17 -17.64
C TYR A 338 -5.63 2.23 -18.64
N GLY A 339 -4.81 1.30 -18.14
CA GLY A 339 -4.38 0.17 -18.96
C GLY A 339 -3.19 -0.59 -18.38
N PRO A 340 -2.73 -1.65 -19.09
CA PRO A 340 -1.48 -2.32 -18.75
C PRO A 340 -0.34 -1.31 -18.72
N MET A 341 0.35 -1.22 -17.58
CA MET A 341 1.33 -0.16 -17.29
C MET A 341 2.39 -0.03 -18.40
N GLU A 342 2.94 -1.15 -18.88
CA GLU A 342 4.02 -1.18 -19.87
C GLU A 342 3.58 -0.65 -21.23
N LYS A 343 2.37 -1.04 -21.67
CA LYS A 343 1.83 -0.64 -22.98
C LYS A 343 1.38 0.82 -22.95
N THR A 344 0.66 1.20 -21.90
CA THR A 344 0.08 2.54 -21.73
C THR A 344 1.18 3.59 -21.60
N LEU A 345 2.21 3.32 -20.79
CA LEU A 345 3.36 4.20 -20.62
C LEU A 345 4.10 4.43 -21.95
N LYS A 346 4.33 3.39 -22.74
CA LYS A 346 4.97 3.53 -24.07
C LYS A 346 4.13 4.38 -25.03
N GLY A 347 2.81 4.24 -24.99
CA GLY A 347 1.89 5.08 -25.77
C GLY A 347 1.98 6.56 -25.38
N ILE A 348 1.86 6.84 -24.09
CA ILE A 348 1.97 8.21 -23.53
C ILE A 348 3.29 8.86 -23.91
N LEU A 349 4.41 8.17 -23.71
CA LEU A 349 5.73 8.74 -24.00
C LEU A 349 5.95 9.01 -25.49
N LYS A 350 5.32 8.24 -26.38
CA LYS A 350 5.35 8.51 -27.81
C LYS A 350 4.61 9.81 -28.16
N GLU A 351 3.46 10.04 -27.52
CA GLU A 351 2.69 11.29 -27.70
C GLU A 351 3.41 12.50 -27.08
N LEU A 352 4.15 12.28 -25.99
CA LEU A 352 4.92 13.31 -25.29
C LEU A 352 6.35 13.48 -25.83
N ASP A 353 6.74 12.85 -26.93
CA ASP A 353 8.14 12.86 -27.40
C ASP A 353 8.66 14.27 -27.73
N SER A 354 7.78 15.16 -28.19
CA SER A 354 8.09 16.57 -28.44
C SER A 354 8.09 17.45 -27.18
N THR A 355 7.70 16.92 -26.02
CA THR A 355 7.65 17.68 -24.76
C THR A 355 9.04 17.78 -24.13
N LEU A 356 9.64 18.96 -24.22
CA LEU A 356 10.98 19.22 -23.67
C LEU A 356 11.03 19.19 -22.12
N TYR A 357 10.00 19.71 -21.46
CA TYR A 357 9.93 19.82 -20.00
C TYR A 357 9.06 18.71 -19.44
N LEU A 358 9.66 17.54 -19.21
CA LEU A 358 8.99 16.37 -18.67
C LEU A 358 9.64 15.94 -17.35
N THR A 359 8.83 15.63 -16.35
CA THR A 359 9.27 14.93 -15.14
C THR A 359 8.33 13.77 -14.84
N ALA A 360 8.79 12.82 -14.05
CA ALA A 360 7.99 11.67 -13.64
C ALA A 360 7.89 11.60 -12.13
N VAL A 361 6.69 11.34 -11.64
CA VAL A 361 6.43 10.94 -10.26
C VAL A 361 5.92 9.52 -10.29
N VAL A 362 6.54 8.64 -9.51
CA VAL A 362 6.29 7.21 -9.57
C VAL A 362 6.00 6.68 -8.18
N ASN A 363 4.76 6.26 -7.94
CA ASN A 363 4.42 5.53 -6.73
C ASN A 363 4.68 4.04 -6.95
N ALA A 364 5.77 3.50 -6.40
CA ALA A 364 6.12 2.09 -6.55
C ALA A 364 5.44 1.16 -5.54
N GLY A 365 4.61 1.71 -4.64
CA GLY A 365 3.93 0.98 -3.58
C GLY A 365 4.92 0.22 -2.68
N ASN A 366 4.51 -0.97 -2.24
CA ASN A 366 5.29 -1.79 -1.29
C ASN A 366 6.15 -2.87 -1.95
N ILE A 367 6.01 -3.07 -3.27
CA ILE A 367 6.66 -4.16 -3.99
C ILE A 367 7.72 -3.65 -4.96
N GLY A 368 7.61 -2.41 -5.46
CA GLY A 368 8.49 -1.90 -6.50
C GLY A 368 7.88 -2.00 -7.90
N LEU A 369 8.68 -1.70 -8.92
CA LEU A 369 8.26 -1.68 -10.32
C LEU A 369 8.75 -2.92 -11.06
N LYS A 370 8.03 -3.29 -12.12
CA LYS A 370 8.53 -4.24 -13.10
C LYS A 370 9.70 -3.62 -13.87
N LYS A 371 10.69 -4.45 -14.23
CA LYS A 371 11.91 -3.99 -14.93
C LYS A 371 11.62 -3.22 -16.22
N GLU A 372 10.61 -3.62 -16.98
CA GLU A 372 10.27 -3.00 -18.26
C GLU A 372 9.80 -1.55 -18.07
N ILE A 373 9.15 -1.22 -16.95
CA ILE A 373 8.76 0.15 -16.58
C ILE A 373 10.01 0.98 -16.30
N VAL A 374 10.90 0.47 -15.43
CA VAL A 374 12.18 1.14 -15.11
C VAL A 374 12.96 1.39 -16.40
N LYS A 375 13.08 0.38 -17.27
CA LYS A 375 13.77 0.49 -18.56
C LYS A 375 13.15 1.54 -19.48
N THR A 376 11.83 1.60 -19.55
CA THR A 376 11.11 2.61 -20.35
C THR A 376 11.41 4.03 -19.86
N LEU A 377 11.36 4.26 -18.55
CA LEU A 377 11.68 5.56 -17.94
C LEU A 377 13.16 5.93 -18.10
N ARG A 378 14.07 4.96 -17.94
CA ARG A 378 15.51 5.13 -18.21
C ARG A 378 15.74 5.58 -19.66
N ARG A 379 15.00 5.04 -20.61
CA ARG A 379 15.18 5.37 -22.04
C ARG A 379 14.55 6.69 -22.47
N THR A 380 13.75 7.32 -21.62
CA THR A 380 13.15 8.62 -21.91
C THR A 380 14.20 9.73 -21.71
N ALA A 381 14.68 10.31 -22.81
CA ALA A 381 15.79 11.27 -22.78
C ALA A 381 15.41 12.61 -22.13
N GLN A 382 14.14 12.98 -22.24
CA GLN A 382 13.52 14.19 -21.68
C GLN A 382 13.45 14.14 -20.15
N LEU A 383 13.36 12.94 -19.55
CA LEU A 383 13.35 12.76 -18.11
C LEU A 383 14.74 13.02 -17.50
N LYS A 384 14.93 14.23 -17.00
CA LYS A 384 16.11 14.65 -16.22
C LYS A 384 15.92 14.49 -14.71
N ARG A 385 14.67 14.53 -14.25
CA ARG A 385 14.26 14.33 -12.86
C ARG A 385 13.14 13.32 -12.76
N LEU A 386 13.23 12.45 -11.76
CA LEU A 386 12.21 11.47 -11.40
C LEU A 386 12.09 11.41 -9.88
N VAL A 387 10.87 11.50 -9.36
CA VAL A 387 10.58 11.29 -7.94
C VAL A 387 9.93 9.93 -7.76
N LEU A 388 10.53 9.07 -6.94
CA LEU A 388 10.02 7.74 -6.62
C LEU A 388 9.50 7.75 -5.19
N ILE A 389 8.26 7.33 -4.99
CA ILE A 389 7.67 7.06 -3.68
C ILE A 389 7.69 5.54 -3.47
N SER A 390 8.26 5.08 -2.36
CA SER A 390 8.33 3.66 -2.01
C SER A 390 7.86 3.45 -0.58
N GLY A 391 6.76 2.71 -0.40
CA GLY A 391 6.19 2.42 0.93
C GLY A 391 6.87 1.27 1.68
N ASN A 392 7.66 0.46 0.97
CA ASN A 392 8.56 -0.51 1.58
C ASN A 392 9.84 -0.65 0.75
N ALA A 393 10.86 0.11 1.12
CA ALA A 393 12.14 0.12 0.43
C ALA A 393 13.03 -1.10 0.72
N GLU A 394 12.76 -1.84 1.81
CA GLU A 394 13.47 -3.08 2.15
C GLU A 394 13.05 -4.25 1.27
N HIS A 395 11.82 -4.22 0.76
CA HIS A 395 11.32 -5.27 -0.11
C HIS A 395 12.29 -5.50 -1.28
N PRO A 396 12.72 -6.75 -1.56
CA PRO A 396 13.77 -7.01 -2.54
C PRO A 396 13.52 -6.42 -3.92
N ASN A 397 12.26 -6.40 -4.36
CA ASN A 397 11.87 -5.83 -5.65
C ASN A 397 11.85 -4.28 -5.63
N SER A 398 11.55 -3.64 -4.50
CA SER A 398 11.66 -2.18 -4.34
C SER A 398 13.12 -1.75 -4.35
N MET A 399 13.96 -2.43 -3.56
CA MET A 399 15.40 -2.23 -3.54
C MET A 399 16.00 -2.42 -4.95
N ARG A 400 15.57 -3.46 -5.67
CA ARG A 400 15.94 -3.67 -7.07
C ARG A 400 15.54 -2.50 -7.96
N THR A 401 14.30 -2.01 -7.84
CA THR A 401 13.81 -0.86 -8.62
C THR A 401 14.73 0.35 -8.45
N ILE A 402 15.07 0.67 -7.20
CA ILE A 402 15.96 1.78 -6.84
C ILE A 402 17.35 1.61 -7.48
N ILE A 403 17.91 0.39 -7.40
CA ILE A 403 19.22 0.08 -8.00
C ILE A 403 19.17 0.15 -9.53
N ASP A 404 18.12 -0.40 -10.15
CA ASP A 404 17.98 -0.46 -11.61
C ASP A 404 17.88 0.95 -12.23
N PHE A 405 17.35 1.95 -11.49
CA PHE A 405 17.41 3.36 -11.91
C PHE A 405 18.83 3.94 -12.00
N CYS A 406 19.69 3.53 -11.05
CA CYS A 406 21.05 4.07 -10.89
C CYS A 406 22.14 3.24 -11.56
N SER A 407 21.85 1.99 -11.92
CA SER A 407 22.86 1.04 -12.39
C SER A 407 23.23 1.27 -13.86
N PRO A 408 24.52 1.53 -14.17
CA PRO A 408 25.00 1.61 -15.55
C PRO A 408 24.89 0.27 -16.30
N LYS A 409 24.81 -0.85 -15.59
CA LYS A 409 24.72 -2.20 -16.17
C LYS A 409 23.30 -2.62 -16.51
N PHE A 410 22.30 -1.89 -16.03
CA PHE A 410 20.89 -2.28 -16.21
C PHE A 410 20.37 -2.00 -17.63
N ASP A 411 20.79 -0.89 -18.23
CA ASP A 411 20.39 -0.48 -19.58
C ASP A 411 21.49 0.38 -20.22
N CYS A 412 21.53 0.44 -21.55
CA CYS A 412 22.56 1.19 -22.31
C CYS A 412 22.47 2.72 -22.19
N THR A 413 21.40 3.25 -21.59
CA THR A 413 21.20 4.69 -21.41
C THR A 413 21.93 5.27 -20.20
N LYS A 414 22.11 6.60 -20.12
CA LYS A 414 22.80 7.26 -19.00
C LYS A 414 22.08 6.97 -17.66
N PRO A 415 22.73 6.40 -16.62
CA PRO A 415 22.17 6.17 -15.26
C PRO A 415 21.52 7.43 -14.68
N PHE A 416 20.47 7.29 -13.87
CA PHE A 416 20.16 8.34 -12.90
C PHE A 416 21.15 8.23 -11.74
N TYR A 417 21.24 9.26 -10.91
CA TYR A 417 21.80 9.13 -9.56
C TYR A 417 20.75 9.53 -8.53
N LEU A 418 20.80 8.89 -7.37
CA LEU A 418 19.95 9.22 -6.24
C LEU A 418 20.53 10.44 -5.52
N SER A 419 19.88 11.59 -5.64
CA SER A 419 20.35 12.85 -5.08
C SER A 419 19.85 13.07 -3.66
N ASP A 420 18.57 12.80 -3.41
CA ASP A 420 17.88 13.16 -2.17
C ASP A 420 16.95 12.04 -1.74
N VAL A 421 16.86 11.83 -0.42
CA VAL A 421 15.93 10.89 0.21
C VAL A 421 15.23 11.60 1.37
N GLN A 422 13.93 11.79 1.25
CA GLN A 422 13.06 12.24 2.33
C GLN A 422 12.29 11.04 2.90
N PRO A 423 12.55 10.63 4.15
CA PRO A 423 11.66 9.74 4.87
C PRO A 423 10.43 10.51 5.38
N ILE A 424 9.26 9.89 5.34
CA ILE A 424 8.02 10.41 5.92
C ILE A 424 7.26 9.32 6.65
N ASP A 425 6.86 9.61 7.88
CA ASP A 425 6.13 8.66 8.69
C ASP A 425 4.65 8.56 8.29
N MET A 426 4.34 7.62 7.40
CA MET A 426 2.97 7.23 7.05
C MET A 426 2.38 6.17 7.99
N TYR A 427 3.21 5.53 8.82
CA TYR A 427 2.84 4.39 9.66
C TYR A 427 3.41 4.49 11.08
N PRO A 428 2.93 5.45 11.91
CA PRO A 428 3.25 5.48 13.33
C PRO A 428 3.06 4.11 13.99
N GLY A 429 4.01 3.72 14.84
CA GLY A 429 4.10 2.38 15.46
C GLY A 429 4.86 1.31 14.64
N SER A 430 5.13 1.51 13.35
CA SER A 430 5.93 0.57 12.55
C SER A 430 7.44 0.87 12.59
N LYS A 431 8.29 -0.07 12.16
CA LYS A 431 9.76 0.11 12.08
C LYS A 431 10.22 0.93 10.86
N PHE A 432 9.36 1.11 9.87
CA PHE A 432 9.71 1.70 8.58
C PHE A 432 8.87 2.94 8.28
N CYS A 433 9.23 3.64 7.21
CA CYS A 433 8.53 4.80 6.71
C CYS A 433 8.52 4.77 5.18
N ASP A 434 7.66 5.59 4.57
CA ASP A 434 7.70 5.80 3.14
C ASP A 434 8.96 6.63 2.82
N LEU A 435 9.62 6.29 1.72
CA LEU A 435 10.76 7.05 1.22
C LEU A 435 10.38 7.75 -0.08
N ILE A 436 10.56 9.07 -0.10
CA ILE A 436 10.48 9.91 -1.29
C ILE A 436 11.91 10.10 -1.78
N MET A 437 12.20 9.65 -2.99
CA MET A 437 13.56 9.58 -3.54
C MET A 437 13.64 10.38 -4.82
N LEU A 438 14.56 11.35 -4.87
CA LEU A 438 14.84 12.14 -6.07
C LEU A 438 15.98 11.51 -6.88
N PHE A 439 15.69 11.22 -8.13
CA PHE A 439 16.64 10.73 -9.11
C PHE A 439 16.90 11.80 -10.17
N GLN A 440 18.19 12.03 -10.49
CA GLN A 440 18.62 13.11 -11.38
C GLN A 440 19.62 12.62 -12.44
N ARG A 441 19.83 13.41 -13.51
CA ARG A 441 20.71 13.11 -14.65
C ARG A 441 21.51 14.29 -15.14
#